data_AF-A0A371GZV8-F1
#
_entry.id   AF-A0A371GZV8-F1
#
_cell.length_a   1.000
_cell.length_b   1.000
_cell.length_c   1.000
_cell.angle_alpha   90.00
_cell.angle_beta   90.00
_cell.angle_gamma   90.00
#
_symmetry.space_group_name_H-M   'P 1'
#
loop_
_entity.id
_entity.type
_entity.pdbx_description
1 polymer ?
#
loop_
_entity_poly.entity_id
_entity_poly.type
_entity_poly.pdbx_seq_one_letter_code
_entity_poly.pdbx_strand_id
1 'polypeptide(L)'
;MEQPPGFVAQGESGLVCKLRRSLYGLKQSPRAWFGKFSQVVQNFGMTRSEADHSVFYCHSSSGNDDIKISQLKQYLFNHFQTKDLGHLKYFLGIEVAQSKEGIVISQRKYALDILQETSMSNS
;
A
#
# COMPACT_ATOMS: atom_id res chain seq x y z
N MET A 1 1.87 30.90 -3.82
CA MET A 1 3.12 30.12 -3.94
C MET A 1 4.11 31.05 -4.58
N GLU A 2 5.25 31.30 -3.95
CA GLU A 2 6.23 32.27 -4.42
C GLU A 2 7.48 31.56 -4.95
N GLN A 3 8.22 32.23 -5.83
CA GLN A 3 9.49 31.74 -6.35
C GLN A 3 10.49 31.61 -5.19
N PRO A 4 11.22 30.48 -5.05
CA PRO A 4 12.18 30.34 -3.97
C PRO A 4 13.34 31.36 -4.10
N PRO A 5 13.88 31.85 -2.97
CA PRO A 5 15.03 32.75 -2.97
C PRO A 5 16.21 32.15 -3.74
N GLY A 6 16.84 32.93 -4.61
CA GLY A 6 17.99 32.47 -5.44
C GLY A 6 17.62 31.93 -6.82
N PHE A 7 16.32 31.79 -7.14
CA PHE A 7 15.85 31.37 -8.47
C PHE A 7 15.19 32.51 -9.27
N VAL A 8 15.20 33.74 -8.77
CA VAL A 8 14.61 34.92 -9.43
C VAL A 8 15.62 35.51 -10.41
N ALA A 9 15.42 35.30 -11.72
CA ALA A 9 16.21 35.93 -12.78
C ALA A 9 15.58 37.27 -13.21
N GLN A 10 16.40 38.19 -13.71
CA GLN A 10 15.95 39.51 -14.19
C GLN A 10 14.96 39.34 -15.34
N GLY A 11 13.70 39.73 -15.15
CA GLY A 11 12.62 39.59 -16.13
C GLY A 11 11.71 38.36 -15.94
N GLU A 12 12.03 37.45 -15.02
CA GLU A 12 11.24 36.25 -14.72
C GLU A 12 10.48 36.36 -13.39
N SER A 13 9.76 37.47 -13.19
CA SER A 13 8.93 37.66 -12.00
C SER A 13 7.64 36.83 -12.10
N GLY A 14 7.34 36.04 -11.07
CA GLY A 14 6.10 35.27 -10.96
C GLY A 14 6.19 33.80 -11.42
N LEU A 15 7.38 33.28 -11.68
CA LEU A 15 7.56 31.85 -11.91
C LEU A 15 7.44 31.06 -10.60
N VAL A 16 6.87 29.87 -10.68
CA VAL A 16 6.75 28.93 -9.55
C VAL A 16 7.35 27.58 -9.91
N CYS A 17 7.86 26.85 -8.91
CA CYS A 17 8.43 25.52 -9.14
C CYS A 17 7.35 24.51 -9.52
N LYS A 18 7.53 23.84 -10.68
CA LYS A 18 6.70 22.71 -11.08
C LYS A 18 7.25 21.42 -10.45
N LEU A 19 6.50 20.86 -9.51
CA LEU A 19 6.80 19.54 -8.96
C LEU A 19 6.63 18.47 -10.05
N ARG A 20 7.70 17.70 -10.33
CA ARG A 20 7.65 16.55 -11.24
C ARG A 20 7.10 15.28 -10.58
N ARG A 21 7.09 15.25 -9.24
CA ARG A 21 6.60 14.15 -8.39
C ARG A 21 5.91 14.74 -7.17
N SER A 22 4.90 14.05 -6.65
CA SER A 22 4.19 14.48 -5.44
C SER A 22 5.12 14.41 -4.22
N LEU A 23 5.07 15.43 -3.36
CA LEU A 23 5.88 15.48 -2.14
C LEU A 23 5.26 14.61 -1.04
N TYR A 24 6.04 13.74 -0.42
CA TYR A 24 5.57 12.97 0.75
C TYR A 24 4.99 13.90 1.83
N GLY A 25 3.93 13.46 2.50
CA GLY A 25 3.22 14.26 3.51
C GLY A 25 2.08 15.13 2.98
N LEU A 26 2.00 15.39 1.67
CA LEU A 26 0.82 16.03 1.07
C LEU A 26 -0.30 15.01 0.90
N LYS A 27 -1.56 15.40 1.18
CA LYS A 27 -2.77 14.57 0.94
C LYS A 27 -2.87 14.04 -0.50
N GLN A 28 -2.27 14.75 -1.46
CA GLN A 28 -2.27 14.36 -2.88
C GLN A 28 -1.30 13.21 -3.19
N SER A 29 -0.29 12.98 -2.37
CA SER A 29 0.75 11.98 -2.64
C SER A 29 0.25 10.55 -2.47
N PRO A 30 -0.46 10.18 -1.39
CA PRO A 30 -1.09 8.87 -1.29
C PRO A 30 -2.08 8.59 -2.41
N ARG A 31 -2.87 9.61 -2.83
CA ARG A 31 -3.83 9.48 -3.93
C ARG A 31 -3.13 9.23 -5.27
N ALA A 32 -2.09 10.00 -5.58
CA ALA A 32 -1.31 9.82 -6.81
C ALA A 32 -0.60 8.45 -6.83
N TRP A 33 -0.05 8.03 -5.69
CA TRP A 33 0.58 6.72 -5.54
C TRP A 33 -0.44 5.59 -5.76
N PHE A 34 -1.60 5.66 -5.10
CA PHE A 34 -2.66 4.66 -5.27
C PHE A 34 -3.18 4.62 -6.71
N GLY A 35 -3.33 5.77 -7.37
CA GLY A 35 -3.69 5.83 -8.79
C GLY A 35 -2.69 5.08 -9.67
N LYS A 36 -1.38 5.29 -9.44
CA LYS A 36 -0.32 4.57 -10.16
C LYS A 36 -0.34 3.06 -9.85
N PHE A 37 -0.48 2.69 -8.58
CA PHE A 37 -0.58 1.31 -8.14
C PHE A 37 -1.77 0.60 -8.80
N SER A 38 -2.96 1.20 -8.69
CA SER A 38 -4.20 0.67 -9.26
C SER A 38 -4.10 0.47 -10.76
N GLN A 39 -3.47 1.39 -11.49
CA GLN A 39 -3.23 1.25 -12.93
C GLN A 39 -2.30 0.06 -13.24
N VAL A 40 -1.18 -0.06 -12.53
CA VAL A 40 -0.23 -1.16 -12.73
C VAL A 40 -0.88 -2.52 -12.45
N VAL A 41 -1.61 -2.64 -11.34
CA VAL A 41 -2.28 -3.89 -10.95
C VAL A 41 -3.39 -4.29 -11.94
N GLN A 42 -4.13 -3.32 -12.49
CA GLN A 42 -5.10 -3.58 -13.56
C GLN A 42 -4.43 -3.99 -14.87
N ASN A 43 -3.30 -3.39 -15.23
CA ASN A 43 -2.53 -3.77 -16.42
C ASN A 43 -1.97 -5.20 -16.34
N PHE A 44 -1.70 -5.70 -15.12
CA PHE A 44 -1.35 -7.11 -14.91
C PHE A 44 -2.53 -8.06 -15.19
N GLY A 45 -3.78 -7.57 -15.10
CA GLY A 45 -5.00 -8.35 -15.32
C GLY A 45 -5.83 -8.59 -14.06
N MET A 46 -5.54 -7.91 -12.94
CA MET A 46 -6.42 -7.96 -11.77
C MET A 46 -7.63 -7.03 -11.95
N THR A 47 -8.79 -7.48 -11.46
CA THR A 47 -10.03 -6.71 -11.46
C THR A 47 -10.20 -5.99 -10.13
N ARG A 48 -10.54 -4.71 -10.17
CA ARG A 48 -10.85 -3.94 -8.96
C ARG A 48 -12.27 -4.27 -8.48
N SER A 49 -12.45 -4.41 -7.18
CA SER A 49 -13.77 -4.62 -6.59
C SER A 49 -14.63 -3.35 -6.64
N GLU A 50 -15.93 -3.55 -6.90
CA GLU A 50 -16.94 -2.50 -6.86
C GLU A 50 -17.37 -2.20 -5.43
N ALA A 51 -17.35 -3.20 -4.55
CA ALA A 51 -17.70 -3.03 -3.14
C ALA A 51 -16.60 -2.30 -2.36
N ASP A 52 -15.33 -2.52 -2.72
CA ASP A 52 -14.19 -1.84 -2.12
C ASP A 52 -13.11 -1.58 -3.19
N HIS A 53 -12.91 -0.31 -3.53
CA HIS A 53 -11.94 0.07 -4.55
C HIS A 53 -10.47 -0.14 -4.15
N SER A 54 -10.18 -0.44 -2.89
CA SER A 54 -8.85 -0.83 -2.42
C SER A 54 -8.54 -2.31 -2.64
N VAL A 55 -9.57 -3.12 -2.93
CA VAL A 55 -9.45 -4.57 -3.12
C VAL A 55 -9.37 -4.92 -4.60
N PHE A 56 -8.41 -5.77 -4.95
CA PHE A 56 -8.22 -6.33 -6.29
C PHE A 56 -8.29 -7.84 -6.21
N TYR A 57 -8.97 -8.46 -7.18
CA TYR A 57 -9.10 -9.91 -7.27
C TYR A 57 -8.82 -10.39 -8.70
N CYS A 58 -8.54 -11.67 -8.84
CA CYS A 58 -8.39 -12.33 -10.12
C CYS A 58 -9.16 -13.65 -10.05
N HIS A 59 -10.04 -13.89 -11.03
CA HIS A 59 -10.68 -15.19 -11.16
C HIS A 59 -9.70 -16.16 -11.83
N SER A 60 -9.27 -17.18 -11.08
CA SER A 60 -8.41 -18.24 -11.58
C SER A 60 -9.26 -19.50 -11.76
N SER A 61 -9.54 -19.88 -13.00
CA SER A 61 -10.25 -21.13 -13.30
C SER A 61 -9.35 -22.37 -13.17
N SER A 62 -8.04 -22.19 -13.01
CA SER A 62 -7.03 -23.24 -13.21
C SER A 62 -6.24 -23.64 -11.95
N GLY A 63 -6.61 -23.17 -10.75
CA GLY A 63 -6.04 -23.64 -9.47
C GLY A 63 -4.54 -23.37 -9.24
N ASN A 64 -3.85 -22.70 -10.17
CA ASN A 64 -2.41 -22.40 -10.11
C ASN A 64 -2.15 -21.05 -9.43
N ASP A 65 -2.70 -20.85 -8.25
CA ASP A 65 -2.68 -19.54 -7.58
C ASP A 65 -1.27 -19.14 -7.12
N ASP A 66 -0.45 -20.10 -6.68
CA ASP A 66 0.95 -19.83 -6.28
C ASP A 66 1.80 -19.28 -7.44
N ILE A 67 1.57 -19.77 -8.66
CA ILE A 67 2.28 -19.29 -9.86
C ILE A 67 1.85 -17.86 -10.16
N LYS A 68 0.54 -17.58 -10.14
CA LYS A 68 0.01 -16.23 -10.36
C LYS A 68 0.48 -15.24 -9.30
N ILE A 69 0.50 -15.64 -8.03
CA ILE A 69 1.02 -14.82 -6.93
C ILE A 69 2.50 -14.50 -7.18
N SER A 70 3.30 -15.49 -7.59
CA SER A 70 4.72 -15.28 -7.90
C SER A 70 4.92 -14.34 -9.10
N GLN A 71 4.12 -14.49 -10.16
CA GLN A 71 4.15 -13.59 -11.31
C GLN A 71 3.74 -12.16 -10.94
N LEU A 72 2.70 -12.00 -10.12
CA LEU A 72 2.24 -10.70 -9.63
C LEU A 72 3.33 -10.02 -8.80
N LYS A 73 3.97 -10.75 -7.89
CA LYS A 73 5.10 -10.25 -7.09
C LYS A 73 6.21 -9.73 -8.01
N GLN A 74 6.64 -10.54 -8.98
CA GLN A 74 7.70 -10.14 -9.93
C GLN A 74 7.30 -8.91 -10.74
N TYR A 75 6.04 -8.84 -11.19
CA TYR A 75 5.53 -7.69 -11.91
C TYR A 75 5.55 -6.42 -11.06
N LEU A 76 5.13 -6.51 -9.79
CA LEU A 76 5.19 -5.40 -8.85
C LEU A 76 6.62 -4.95 -8.58
N PHE A 77 7.59 -5.87 -8.41
CA PHE A 77 9.01 -5.53 -8.23
C PHE A 77 9.59 -4.75 -9.42
N ASN A 78 9.14 -5.04 -10.65
CA ASN A 78 9.60 -4.32 -11.84
C ASN A 78 9.04 -2.89 -11.92
N HIS A 79 7.90 -2.62 -11.27
CA HIS A 79 7.24 -1.31 -11.30
C HIS A 79 7.47 -0.47 -10.05
N PHE A 80 7.75 -1.11 -8.91
CA PHE A 80 7.85 -0.49 -7.60
C PHE A 80 9.03 -1.07 -6.82
N GLN A 81 9.64 -0.22 -5.98
CA GLN A 81 10.61 -0.68 -5.01
C GLN A 81 9.88 -1.32 -3.83
N THR A 82 9.53 -2.59 -3.97
CA THR A 82 8.82 -3.38 -2.96
C THR A 82 9.75 -4.35 -2.24
N LYS A 83 9.30 -4.91 -1.12
CA LYS A 83 9.96 -6.00 -0.40
C LYS A 83 8.92 -7.09 -0.14
N ASP A 84 9.26 -8.35 -0.46
CA ASP A 84 8.43 -9.48 -0.05
C ASP A 84 8.71 -9.79 1.42
N LEU A 85 7.66 -9.78 2.24
CA LEU A 85 7.73 -10.09 3.66
C LEU A 85 7.44 -11.58 3.95
N GLY A 86 7.17 -12.38 2.91
CA GLY A 86 6.84 -13.79 3.02
C GLY A 86 5.37 -14.01 3.42
N HIS A 87 5.12 -15.10 4.16
CA HIS A 87 3.78 -15.43 4.61
C HIS A 87 3.20 -14.35 5.54
N LEU A 88 1.91 -14.08 5.40
CA LEU A 88 1.17 -13.17 6.25
C LEU A 88 1.26 -13.62 7.71
N LYS A 89 1.85 -12.75 8.54
CA LYS A 89 1.95 -12.94 10.00
C LYS A 89 1.14 -11.91 10.77
N TYR A 90 1.15 -10.66 10.30
CA TYR A 90 0.44 -9.54 10.92
C TYR A 90 -0.15 -8.63 9.85
N PHE A 91 -1.40 -8.22 10.02
CA PHE A 91 -2.05 -7.24 9.17
C PHE A 91 -3.13 -6.48 9.94
N LEU A 92 -2.99 -5.15 10.05
CA LEU A 92 -3.99 -4.27 10.72
C LEU A 92 -4.44 -4.76 12.11
N GLY A 93 -3.49 -5.19 12.96
CA GLY A 93 -3.80 -5.71 14.30
C GLY A 93 -4.25 -7.17 14.34
N ILE A 94 -4.33 -7.82 13.18
CA ILE A 94 -4.65 -9.24 13.05
C ILE A 94 -3.35 -10.05 12.97
N GLU A 95 -3.17 -10.96 13.92
CA GLU A 95 -2.18 -12.03 13.92
C GLU A 95 -2.69 -13.21 13.09
N VAL A 96 -1.81 -13.73 12.23
CA VAL A 96 -2.10 -14.89 11.38
C VAL A 96 -1.02 -15.94 11.59
N ALA A 97 -1.43 -17.12 12.04
CA ALA A 97 -0.59 -18.31 12.11
C ALA A 97 -1.09 -19.33 11.08
N GLN A 98 -0.21 -19.79 10.21
CA GLN A 98 -0.54 -20.74 9.14
C GLN A 98 0.22 -22.04 9.41
N SER A 99 -0.50 -23.15 9.46
CA SER A 99 0.06 -24.50 9.54
C SER A 99 -0.50 -25.38 8.41
N LYS A 100 -0.05 -26.64 8.34
CA LYS A 100 -0.62 -27.61 7.41
C LYS A 100 -2.07 -27.99 7.78
N GLU A 101 -2.46 -27.84 9.05
CA GLU A 101 -3.81 -28.13 9.51
C GLU A 101 -4.80 -26.98 9.23
N GLY A 102 -4.32 -25.76 9.04
CA GLY A 102 -5.18 -24.62 8.72
C GLY A 102 -4.58 -23.26 9.05
N ILE A 103 -5.47 -22.26 9.09
CA ILE A 103 -5.12 -20.86 9.37
C ILE A 103 -5.80 -20.45 10.67
N VAL A 104 -5.01 -19.99 11.63
CA VAL A 104 -5.49 -19.42 12.90
C VAL A 104 -5.31 -17.91 12.86
N ILE A 105 -6.36 -17.20 13.25
CA ILE A 105 -6.41 -15.74 13.25
C ILE A 105 -6.66 -15.26 14.69
N SER A 106 -5.87 -14.30 15.15
CA SER A 106 -5.96 -13.72 16.50
C SER A 106 -5.92 -12.20 16.44
N GLN A 107 -6.64 -11.52 17.34
CA GLN A 107 -6.47 -10.09 17.60
C GLN A 107 -6.03 -9.83 19.05
N ARG A 108 -5.53 -10.86 19.75
CA ARG A 108 -5.19 -10.78 21.17
C ARG A 108 -4.21 -9.66 21.45
N LYS A 109 -3.12 -9.57 20.68
CA LYS A 109 -2.13 -8.50 20.85
C LYS A 109 -2.73 -7.13 20.62
N TYR A 110 -3.54 -6.96 19.59
CA TYR A 110 -4.23 -5.69 19.33
C TYR A 110 -5.12 -5.28 20.51
N ALA A 111 -5.90 -6.21 21.06
CA ALA A 111 -6.73 -5.95 22.23
C ALA A 111 -5.89 -5.57 23.48
N LEU A 112 -4.78 -6.27 23.72
CA LEU A 112 -3.87 -5.95 24.83
C LEU A 112 -3.18 -4.60 24.65
N ASP A 113 -2.72 -4.30 23.43
CA ASP A 113 -2.09 -3.03 23.09
C ASP A 113 -3.07 -1.86 23.33
N ILE A 114 -4.35 -2.02 22.96
CA ILE A 114 -5.41 -1.03 23.28
C ILE A 114 -5.58 -0.88 24.80
N LEU A 115 -5.74 -1.98 25.54
CA LEU A 115 -5.95 -1.92 26.99
C LEU A 115 -4.78 -1.22 27.70
N GLN A 116 -3.56 -1.44 27.23
CA GLN A 116 -2.38 -0.76 27.73
C GLN A 116 -2.40 0.74 27.39
N GLU A 117 -2.72 1.10 26.15
CA GLU A 117 -2.79 2.50 25.70
C GLU A 117 -3.88 3.29 26.44
N THR A 118 -5.00 2.66 26.75
CA THR A 118 -6.11 3.27 27.50
C THR A 118 -5.95 3.17 29.01
N SER A 119 -4.81 2.67 29.52
CA SER A 119 -4.58 2.46 30.97
C SER A 119 -5.63 1.58 31.66
N MET A 120 -6.20 0.63 30.91
CA MET A 120 -7.19 -0.35 31.38
C MET A 120 -6.58 -1.74 31.63
N SER A 121 -5.25 -1.84 31.55
CA SER A 121 -4.52 -3.10 31.69
C SER A 121 -4.21 -3.50 33.13
N ASN A 122 -4.47 -2.64 34.13
CA ASN A 122 -4.32 -2.95 35.56
C ASN A 122 -5.42 -2.27 36.38
N SER A 123 -6.34 -3.09 36.91
CA SER A 123 -7.19 -2.79 38.07
C SER A 123 -7.21 -4.03 38.96
#